data_AF-A0A068S9Z6-F1
#
_entry.id   AF-A0A068S9Z6-F1
#
_cell.length_a   1.000
_cell.length_b   1.000
_cell.length_c   1.000
_cell.angle_alpha   90.00
_cell.angle_beta   90.00
_cell.angle_gamma   90.00
#
_symmetry.space_group_name_H-M   'P 1'
#
loop_
_entity.id
_entity.type
_entity.pdbx_description
1 polymer ?
#
loop_
_entity_poly.entity_id
_entity_poly.type
_entity_poly.pdbx_seq_one_letter_code
_entity_poly.pdbx_strand_id
1 'polypeptide(L)'
;MGRLRRSRTHHSIRDTYRKYRTRNYTRDLDQIHDDIKPENAQKLKNQPLDPDKPGLGQNYCIECARHFITEAAFKEHIRGKLHKKRLKQLKEEPYTQAEADAAAGLGKPDNGKRGGRSLVSEDVAMADD
;
A
#
# COMPACT_ATOMS: atom_id res chain seq x y z
N MET A 1 -50.87 -14.09 21.21
CA MET A 1 -49.50 -13.80 21.68
C MET A 1 -48.60 -13.55 20.47
N GLY A 2 -48.47 -12.30 20.03
CA GLY A 2 -47.62 -11.94 18.88
C GLY A 2 -46.12 -12.01 19.22
N ARG A 3 -45.26 -12.24 18.23
CA ARG A 3 -43.81 -12.22 18.45
C ARG A 3 -43.37 -10.84 18.93
N LEU A 4 -42.92 -10.76 20.17
CA LEU A 4 -42.28 -9.58 20.74
C LEU A 4 -40.93 -9.35 20.04
N ARG A 5 -40.73 -8.15 19.48
CA ARG A 5 -39.48 -7.78 18.81
C ARG A 5 -38.35 -7.73 19.83
N ARG A 6 -37.24 -8.43 19.55
CA ARG A 6 -36.01 -8.31 20.36
C ARG A 6 -35.46 -6.88 20.32
N SER A 7 -35.07 -6.36 21.48
CA SER A 7 -34.34 -5.10 21.58
C SER A 7 -32.93 -5.24 20.98
N ARG A 8 -32.32 -4.13 20.53
CA ARG A 8 -30.96 -4.09 19.94
C ARG A 8 -30.75 -4.98 18.71
N THR A 9 -31.74 -5.06 17.84
CA THR A 9 -31.69 -5.80 16.56
C THR A 9 -30.98 -5.05 15.42
N HIS A 10 -30.38 -3.89 15.69
CA HIS A 10 -29.67 -3.12 14.67
C HIS A 10 -28.30 -3.75 14.39
N HIS A 11 -28.06 -4.14 13.14
CA HIS A 11 -26.85 -4.84 12.69
C HIS A 11 -25.65 -3.89 12.46
N SER A 12 -25.47 -2.88 13.32
CA SER A 12 -24.37 -1.89 13.26
C SER A 12 -24.06 -1.29 11.87
N ILE A 13 -25.02 -1.32 10.93
CA ILE A 13 -24.85 -0.91 9.53
C ILE A 13 -24.31 0.53 9.44
N ARG A 14 -24.84 1.40 10.31
CA ARG A 14 -24.42 2.79 10.42
C ARG A 14 -22.93 2.92 10.79
N ASP A 15 -22.44 2.07 11.69
CA ASP A 15 -21.06 2.14 12.17
C ASP A 15 -20.10 1.58 11.13
N THR A 16 -20.50 0.50 10.45
CA THR A 16 -19.78 -0.04 9.28
C THR A 16 -19.64 1.01 8.18
N TYR A 17 -20.75 1.69 7.81
CA TYR A 17 -20.71 2.76 6.82
C TYR A 17 -19.82 3.94 7.24
N ARG A 18 -19.86 4.34 8.53
CA ARG A 18 -18.99 5.40 9.05
C ARG A 18 -17.51 5.04 9.01
N LYS A 19 -17.17 3.77 9.21
CA LYS A 19 -15.78 3.28 9.17
C LYS A 19 -15.18 3.39 7.78
N TYR A 20 -15.93 3.04 6.74
CA TYR A 20 -15.46 3.03 5.35
C TYR A 20 -15.65 4.35 4.60
N ARG A 21 -15.96 5.45 5.30
CA ARG A 21 -16.09 6.76 4.67
C ARG A 21 -14.70 7.28 4.26
N THR A 22 -14.61 7.96 3.12
CA THR A 22 -13.36 8.49 2.54
C THR A 22 -12.52 9.35 3.49
N ARG A 23 -13.14 10.14 4.36
CA ARG A 23 -12.42 10.94 5.37
C ARG A 23 -11.63 10.12 6.41
N ASN A 24 -11.97 8.83 6.57
CA ASN A 24 -11.31 7.91 7.50
C ASN A 24 -10.43 6.89 6.76
N TYR A 25 -10.16 7.14 5.48
CA TYR A 25 -9.42 6.22 4.63
C TYR A 25 -7.98 6.07 5.11
N THR A 26 -7.50 4.83 5.08
CA THR A 26 -6.13 4.47 5.45
C THR A 26 -5.29 4.26 4.21
N ARG A 27 -3.96 4.28 4.32
CA ARG A 27 -3.08 3.92 3.20
C ARG A 27 -3.36 2.52 2.67
N ASP A 28 -3.33 2.41 1.36
CA ASP A 28 -3.57 1.17 0.64
C ASP A 28 -2.36 0.24 0.66
N LEU A 29 -2.59 -1.02 0.27
CA LEU A 29 -1.54 -2.04 0.27
C LEU A 29 -0.45 -1.73 -0.76
N ASP A 30 -0.84 -1.37 -1.98
CA ASP A 30 0.05 -0.97 -3.08
C ASP A 30 0.94 0.23 -2.70
N GLN A 31 0.35 1.27 -2.08
CA GLN A 31 1.11 2.43 -1.56
C GLN A 31 2.13 2.01 -0.50
N ILE A 32 1.78 1.05 0.36
CA ILE A 32 2.69 0.55 1.39
C ILE A 32 3.82 -0.30 0.78
N HIS A 33 3.57 -1.02 -0.31
CA HIS A 33 4.64 -1.71 -1.03
C HIS A 33 5.70 -0.72 -1.56
N ASP A 34 5.27 0.45 -2.04
CA ASP A 34 6.19 1.52 -2.43
C ASP A 34 6.94 2.13 -1.23
N ASP A 35 6.27 2.28 -0.09
CA ASP A 35 6.87 2.78 1.16
C ASP A 35 7.92 1.82 1.76
N ILE A 36 7.77 0.51 1.54
CA ILE A 36 8.69 -0.53 2.04
C ILE A 36 10.04 -0.52 1.29
N LYS A 37 10.08 0.04 0.07
CA LYS A 37 11.32 0.17 -0.70
C LYS A 37 12.38 0.91 0.13
N PRO A 38 13.66 0.50 0.08
CA PRO A 38 14.68 0.94 1.02
C PRO A 38 14.87 2.47 1.04
N GLU A 39 14.73 3.12 -0.11
CA GLU A 39 14.82 4.58 -0.25
C GLU A 39 13.75 5.33 0.55
N ASN A 40 12.51 4.84 0.48
CA ASN A 40 11.36 5.44 1.18
C ASN A 40 11.34 5.02 2.64
N ALA A 41 11.68 3.77 2.93
CA ALA A 41 11.72 3.24 4.29
C ALA A 41 12.71 4.02 5.18
N GLN A 42 13.87 4.42 4.65
CA GLN A 42 14.84 5.23 5.41
C GLN A 42 14.28 6.62 5.73
N LYS A 43 13.64 7.28 4.76
CA LYS A 43 13.01 8.60 4.95
C LYS A 43 11.87 8.53 5.96
N LEU A 44 11.05 7.49 5.89
CA LEU A 44 9.90 7.30 6.78
C LEU A 44 10.29 6.92 8.22
N LYS A 45 11.43 6.25 8.41
CA LYS A 45 11.99 5.98 9.74
C LYS A 45 12.62 7.22 10.36
N ASN A 46 13.32 8.03 9.56
CA ASN A 46 14.03 9.22 10.01
C ASN A 46 13.19 10.49 9.79
N GLN A 47 11.92 10.48 10.21
CA GLN A 47 11.07 11.66 10.09
C GLN A 47 11.50 12.76 11.07
N PRO A 48 11.40 14.05 10.68
CA PRO A 48 11.59 15.15 11.60
C PRO A 48 10.56 15.11 12.73
N LEU A 49 10.90 15.70 13.87
CA LEU A 49 10.00 15.79 15.01
C LEU A 49 8.79 16.67 14.65
N ASP A 50 7.61 16.07 14.66
CA ASP A 50 6.35 16.70 14.26
C ASP A 50 5.38 16.71 15.45
N PRO A 51 5.00 17.88 16.00
CA PRO A 51 4.16 17.97 17.19
C PRO A 51 2.72 17.53 16.96
N ASP A 52 2.24 17.51 15.71
CA ASP A 52 0.86 17.13 15.38
C ASP A 52 0.65 15.62 15.37
N LYS A 53 1.75 14.85 15.34
CA LYS A 53 1.75 13.38 15.30
C LYS A 53 2.00 12.78 16.69
N PRO A 54 1.38 11.63 17.02
CA PRO A 54 1.65 10.96 18.28
C PRO A 54 3.11 10.51 18.33
N GLY A 55 3.75 10.66 19.49
CA GLY A 55 5.16 10.31 19.69
C GLY A 55 6.14 11.16 18.87
N LEU A 56 5.75 12.40 18.53
CA LEU A 56 6.54 13.34 17.72
C LEU A 56 6.94 12.77 16.35
N GLY A 57 6.15 11.84 15.82
CA GLY A 57 6.41 11.17 14.54
C GLY A 57 7.51 10.10 14.56
N GLN A 58 8.23 9.90 15.68
CA GLN A 58 9.41 9.03 15.74
C GLN A 58 9.06 7.53 15.73
N ASN A 59 8.01 7.14 16.44
CA ASN A 59 7.62 5.72 16.56
C ASN A 59 6.64 5.33 15.45
N TYR A 60 7.14 5.13 14.23
CA TYR A 60 6.31 4.82 13.04
C TYR A 60 6.44 3.38 12.55
N CYS A 61 5.30 2.72 12.30
CA CYS A 61 5.24 1.43 11.62
C CYS A 61 4.87 1.63 10.14
N ILE A 62 5.81 1.30 9.23
CA ILE A 62 5.63 1.45 7.78
C ILE A 62 4.50 0.55 7.27
N GLU A 63 4.52 -0.72 7.64
CA GLU A 63 3.62 -1.75 7.10
C GLU A 63 2.15 -1.53 7.46
N CYS A 64 1.91 -0.91 8.62
CA CYS A 64 0.56 -0.58 9.10
C CYS A 64 0.21 0.90 8.92
N ALA A 65 1.13 1.73 8.43
CA ALA A 65 1.01 3.18 8.30
C ALA A 65 0.46 3.88 9.56
N ARG A 66 1.04 3.56 10.73
CA ARG A 66 0.56 4.07 12.03
C ARG A 66 1.70 4.60 12.90
N HIS A 67 1.44 5.74 13.53
CA HIS A 67 2.30 6.34 14.55
C HIS A 67 1.89 5.87 15.96
N PHE A 68 2.87 5.69 16.82
CA PHE A 68 2.70 5.29 18.22
C PHE A 68 3.26 6.35 19.16
N ILE A 69 2.74 6.39 20.38
CA ILE A 69 3.15 7.40 21.37
C ILE A 69 4.51 7.03 21.98
N THR A 70 4.71 5.75 22.33
CA THR A 70 5.92 5.25 23.00
C THR A 70 6.55 4.08 22.25
N GLU A 71 7.85 3.85 22.50
CA GLU A 71 8.56 2.69 21.94
C GLU A 71 8.00 1.36 22.45
N ALA A 72 7.54 1.30 23.69
CA ALA A 72 6.95 0.09 24.27
C ALA A 72 5.70 -0.33 23.49
N ALA A 73 4.80 0.62 23.19
CA ALA A 73 3.60 0.38 22.39
C ALA A 73 3.95 -0.07 20.95
N PHE A 74 5.02 0.50 20.37
CA PHE A 74 5.51 0.08 19.06
C PHE A 74 6.02 -1.37 19.07
N LYS A 75 6.81 -1.76 20.09
CA LYS A 75 7.32 -3.13 20.25
C LYS A 75 6.18 -4.13 20.48
N GLU A 76 5.16 -3.77 21.25
CA GLU A 76 3.96 -4.59 21.44
C GLU A 76 3.15 -4.76 20.14
N HIS A 77 3.02 -3.68 19.36
CA HIS A 77 2.35 -3.71 18.06
C HIS A 77 3.00 -4.72 17.11
N ILE A 78 4.34 -4.71 17.00
CA ILE A 78 5.08 -5.63 16.13
C ILE A 78 4.85 -7.09 16.52
N ARG A 79 4.76 -7.38 17.82
CA ARG A 79 4.51 -8.75 18.33
C ARG A 79 3.06 -9.21 18.11
N GLY A 80 2.15 -8.25 17.91
CA GLY A 80 0.71 -8.47 17.78
C GLY A 80 0.27 -9.20 16.51
N LYS A 81 -0.91 -9.83 16.58
CA LYS A 81 -1.49 -10.61 15.46
C LYS A 81 -1.82 -9.76 14.24
N LEU A 82 -2.24 -8.51 14.44
CA LEU A 82 -2.63 -7.61 13.34
C LEU A 82 -1.44 -7.28 12.44
N HIS A 83 -0.30 -6.96 13.04
CA HIS A 83 0.94 -6.68 12.32
C HIS A 83 1.42 -7.92 11.57
N LYS A 84 1.45 -9.10 12.23
CA LYS A 84 1.79 -10.38 11.58
C LYS A 84 0.85 -10.72 10.42
N LYS A 85 -0.43 -10.37 10.50
CA LYS A 85 -1.38 -10.55 9.39
C LYS A 85 -1.05 -9.60 8.23
N ARG A 86 -0.71 -8.34 8.53
CA ARG A 86 -0.32 -7.35 7.52
C ARG A 86 0.96 -7.77 6.78
N LEU A 87 1.95 -8.25 7.51
CA LEU A 87 3.16 -8.84 6.94
C LEU A 87 2.89 -10.02 6.01
N LYS A 88 1.86 -10.83 6.29
CA LYS A 88 1.47 -11.92 5.36
C LYS A 88 0.84 -11.36 4.08
N GLN A 89 0.00 -10.34 4.18
CA GLN A 89 -0.60 -9.67 3.02
C GLN A 89 0.47 -9.01 2.14
N LEU A 90 1.45 -8.35 2.76
CA LEU A 90 2.54 -7.65 2.05
C LEU A 90 3.58 -8.59 1.43
N LYS A 91 3.49 -9.90 1.64
CA LYS A 91 4.33 -10.88 0.94
C LYS A 91 3.80 -11.21 -0.45
N GLU A 92 2.50 -11.03 -0.65
CA GLU A 92 1.86 -11.20 -1.94
C GLU A 92 2.14 -9.96 -2.80
N GLU A 93 2.22 -10.13 -4.12
CA GLU A 93 2.39 -8.99 -5.02
C GLU A 93 1.15 -8.10 -4.97
N PRO A 94 1.31 -6.76 -4.94
CA PRO A 94 0.18 -5.86 -4.91
C PRO A 94 -0.59 -5.93 -6.23
N TYR A 95 -1.91 -6.02 -6.11
CA TYR A 95 -2.81 -5.94 -7.26
C TYR A 95 -2.68 -4.57 -7.95
N THR A 96 -2.53 -4.57 -9.27
CA THR A 96 -2.41 -3.33 -10.05
C THR A 96 -3.53 -3.20 -11.07
N GLN A 97 -3.82 -1.97 -11.50
CA GLN A 97 -4.80 -1.73 -12.56
C GLN A 97 -4.43 -2.43 -13.87
N ALA A 98 -3.13 -2.55 -14.17
CA ALA A 98 -2.66 -3.26 -15.37
C ALA A 98 -3.03 -4.75 -15.35
N GLU A 99 -3.02 -5.37 -14.17
CA GLU A 99 -3.47 -6.74 -13.98
C GLU A 99 -4.99 -6.86 -14.17
N ALA A 100 -5.76 -5.87 -13.67
CA ALA A 100 -7.20 -5.77 -13.90
C ALA A 100 -7.55 -5.68 -15.38
N ASP A 101 -6.86 -4.80 -16.10
CA ASP A 101 -7.07 -4.57 -17.53
C ASP A 101 -6.66 -5.82 -18.34
N ALA A 102 -5.55 -6.47 -18.00
CA ALA A 102 -5.14 -7.74 -18.60
C ALA A 102 -6.18 -8.85 -18.38
N ALA A 103 -6.73 -8.98 -17.17
CA ALA A 103 -7.79 -9.94 -16.87
C ALA A 103 -9.10 -9.64 -17.62
N ALA A 104 -9.38 -8.35 -17.89
CA ALA A 104 -10.50 -7.91 -18.71
C ALA A 104 -10.26 -8.06 -20.23
N GLY A 105 -9.07 -8.53 -20.65
CA GLY A 105 -8.68 -8.65 -22.07
C GLY A 105 -8.25 -7.33 -22.72
N LEU A 106 -8.10 -6.27 -21.92
CA LEU A 106 -7.55 -4.97 -22.30
C LEU A 106 -6.03 -4.96 -22.08
N GLY A 107 -5.33 -5.90 -22.70
CA GLY A 107 -3.87 -5.98 -22.62
C GLY A 107 -3.17 -4.83 -23.37
N LYS A 108 -1.89 -4.61 -23.06
CA LYS A 108 -1.04 -3.76 -23.92
C LYS A 108 -1.13 -4.29 -25.36
N PRO A 109 -1.30 -3.43 -26.38
CA PRO A 109 -1.28 -3.89 -27.75
C PRO A 109 0.06 -4.56 -28.04
N ASP A 110 0.04 -5.81 -28.49
CA ASP A 110 1.22 -6.56 -28.98
C ASP A 110 1.87 -5.90 -30.21
N ASN A 111 1.21 -4.90 -30.77
CA ASN A 111 1.78 -3.99 -31.74
C ASN A 111 2.72 -3.05 -30.98
N GLY A 112 4.01 -3.42 -30.93
CA GLY A 112 5.10 -2.63 -30.35
C GLY A 112 5.03 -1.14 -30.71
N LYS A 113 5.75 -0.27 -29.96
CA LYS A 113 5.65 1.21 -30.04
C LYS A 113 5.34 1.67 -31.47
N ARG A 114 4.13 2.17 -31.70
CA ARG A 114 3.74 2.82 -32.96
C ARG A 114 4.75 3.94 -33.23
N GLY A 115 5.68 3.72 -34.17
CA GLY A 115 6.69 4.69 -34.60
C GLY A 115 8.16 4.40 -34.25
N GLY A 116 8.54 3.22 -33.77
CA GLY A 116 9.94 2.90 -33.45
C GLY A 116 10.71 2.22 -34.59
N ARG A 117 11.08 2.94 -35.66
CA ARG A 117 12.20 2.50 -36.51
C ARG A 117 13.49 2.78 -35.75
N SER A 118 14.05 1.79 -35.05
CA SER A 118 15.41 1.90 -34.51
C SER A 118 16.41 1.83 -35.67
N LEU A 119 16.72 2.97 -36.27
CA LEU A 119 17.98 3.17 -36.99
C LEU A 119 19.07 3.28 -35.91
N VAL A 120 19.57 2.15 -35.42
CA VAL A 120 20.92 2.13 -34.84
C VAL A 120 21.82 1.75 -36.00
N SER A 121 22.63 2.72 -36.40
CA SER A 121 23.64 2.64 -37.44
C SER A 121 24.55 1.43 -37.23
N GLU A 122 24.74 0.66 -38.30
CA GLU A 122 25.86 -0.27 -38.40
C GLU A 122 27.15 0.55 -38.42
N ASP A 123 27.87 0.58 -37.29
CA ASP A 123 29.26 1.01 -37.28
C ASP A 123 30.11 -0.12 -37.86
N VAL A 124 30.25 -0.15 -39.19
CA VAL A 124 31.28 -0.94 -39.88
C VAL A 124 32.62 -0.27 -39.61
N ALA A 125 33.35 -0.78 -38.62
CA ALA A 125 34.76 -0.43 -38.43
C ALA A 125 35.58 -1.03 -39.59
N MET A 126 35.89 -0.21 -40.58
CA MET A 126 36.99 -0.47 -41.53
C MET A 126 38.29 -0.40 -40.73
N ALA A 127 38.96 -1.54 -40.55
CA ALA A 127 40.34 -1.58 -40.09
C ALA A 127 41.25 -1.49 -41.31
N ASP A 128 42.00 -0.40 -41.41
CA ASP A 128 43.20 -0.29 -42.23
C ASP A 128 44.40 -0.94 -41.50
N ASP A 129 45.32 -1.47 -42.32
CA ASP A 129 46.60 -2.20 -42.06
C ASP A 129 46.55 -3.74 -41.93
#